data_AF-A0A7U9CQA3-F1
#
_entry.id   AF-A0A7U9CQA3-F1
#
_cell.length_a   1.000
_cell.length_b   1.000
_cell.length_c   1.000
_cell.angle_alpha   90.00
_cell.angle_beta   90.00
_cell.angle_gamma   90.00
#
_symmetry.space_group_name_H-M   'P 1'
#
loop_
_entity.id
_entity.type
_entity.pdbx_description
1 polymer ?
#
loop_
_entity_poly.entity_id
_entity_poly.type
_entity_poly.pdbx_seq_one_letter_code
_entity_poly.pdbx_strand_id
1 'polypeptide(L)'
;MTTEKTDTPATAPVDHLRFHRTHAHLNTTFGNDKFALRAEAFARFFGTPTFLGAQTLIVLLWVALNVTGVTTFDVYPFILLNLAFSLQSAYAAPLILLAQTRQAARDKAQADADAQHREALAEANTERQAQAAKTTAQLLELLEQNTQLTKMTKSLTERIEGLTRELHEHICQTRQP
;
A
#
# COMPACT_ATOMS: atom_id res chain seq x y z
N MET A 1 -26.47 42.26 -2.42
CA MET A 1 -25.54 41.54 -1.53
C MET A 1 -25.64 40.07 -1.92
N THR A 2 -24.90 39.68 -2.96
CA THR A 2 -24.93 38.36 -3.58
C THR A 2 -23.91 37.46 -2.89
N THR A 3 -24.37 36.42 -2.22
CA THR A 3 -23.51 35.36 -1.68
C THR A 3 -23.19 34.40 -2.82
N GLU A 4 -22.02 34.59 -3.45
CA GLU A 4 -21.44 33.61 -4.36
C GLU A 4 -21.00 32.39 -3.54
N LYS A 5 -21.76 31.30 -3.65
CA LYS A 5 -21.46 30.02 -3.04
C LYS A 5 -20.27 29.43 -3.80
N THR A 6 -19.09 29.50 -3.21
CA THR A 6 -17.86 28.88 -3.73
C THR A 6 -18.09 27.38 -3.86
N ASP A 7 -18.31 26.92 -5.10
CA ASP A 7 -18.32 25.49 -5.42
C ASP A 7 -16.92 24.94 -5.15
N THR A 8 -16.79 24.22 -4.04
CA THR A 8 -15.62 23.38 -3.76
C THR A 8 -15.64 22.28 -4.81
N PRO A 9 -14.62 22.15 -5.69
CA PRO A 9 -14.59 21.07 -6.65
C PRO A 9 -14.53 19.76 -5.87
N ALA A 10 -15.62 18.99 -5.92
CA ALA A 10 -15.72 17.69 -5.30
C ALA A 10 -14.56 16.82 -5.81
N THR A 11 -13.60 16.55 -4.94
CA THR A 11 -12.46 15.67 -5.23
C THR A 11 -13.02 14.34 -5.69
N ALA A 12 -12.84 14.00 -6.97
CA ALA A 12 -13.27 12.72 -7.50
C ALA A 12 -12.71 11.60 -6.59
N PRO A 13 -13.50 10.56 -6.27
CA PRO A 13 -13.06 9.50 -5.37
C PRO A 13 -11.78 8.88 -5.94
N VAL A 14 -10.69 8.99 -5.20
CA VAL A 14 -9.38 8.46 -5.62
C VAL A 14 -9.50 6.93 -5.63
N ASP A 15 -9.37 6.34 -6.82
CA ASP A 15 -9.46 4.89 -6.98
C ASP A 15 -8.15 4.24 -6.54
N HIS A 16 -8.04 3.94 -5.24
CA HIS A 16 -6.89 3.28 -4.63
C HIS A 16 -6.61 1.89 -5.21
N LEU A 17 -7.60 1.25 -5.84
CA LEU A 17 -7.48 -0.08 -6.42
C LEU A 17 -7.31 -0.05 -7.95
N ARG A 18 -7.04 1.12 -8.54
CA ARG A 18 -6.94 1.30 -9.99
C ARG A 18 -5.94 0.32 -10.64
N PHE A 19 -4.80 0.09 -10.01
CA PHE A 19 -3.78 -0.83 -10.51
C PHE A 19 -4.13 -2.31 -10.24
N HIS A 20 -4.85 -2.61 -9.15
CA HIS A 20 -5.33 -3.96 -8.87
C HIS A 20 -6.51 -4.38 -9.74
N ARG A 21 -7.34 -3.44 -10.23
CA ARG A 21 -8.48 -3.75 -11.12
C ARG A 21 -8.06 -4.41 -12.42
N THR A 22 -6.93 -4.01 -12.98
CA THR A 22 -6.36 -4.63 -14.20
C THR A 22 -6.11 -6.13 -13.98
N HIS A 23 -5.72 -6.52 -12.75
CA HIS A 23 -5.45 -7.91 -12.36
C HIS A 23 -6.62 -8.58 -11.63
N ALA A 24 -7.79 -7.96 -11.52
CA ALA A 24 -8.94 -8.50 -10.79
C ALA A 24 -9.42 -9.85 -11.33
N HIS A 25 -9.21 -10.10 -12.63
CA HIS A 25 -9.54 -11.37 -13.28
C HIS A 25 -8.70 -12.57 -12.79
N LEU A 26 -7.53 -12.32 -12.18
CA LEU A 26 -6.66 -13.35 -11.61
C LEU A 26 -7.01 -13.70 -10.15
N ASN A 27 -7.78 -12.83 -9.48
CA ASN A 27 -8.06 -12.92 -8.05
C ASN A 27 -9.08 -14.03 -7.70
N THR A 28 -9.89 -14.48 -8.66
CA THR A 28 -10.78 -15.61 -8.45
C THR A 28 -9.99 -16.92 -8.58
N THR A 29 -9.69 -17.57 -7.46
CA THR A 29 -8.88 -18.80 -7.41
C THR A 29 -9.48 -19.92 -8.26
N PHE A 30 -10.80 -19.92 -8.34
CA PHE A 30 -11.69 -20.71 -9.17
C PHE A 30 -12.83 -19.72 -9.48
N GLY A 31 -13.44 -19.73 -10.67
CA GLY A 31 -14.45 -18.74 -11.07
C GLY A 31 -15.63 -18.61 -10.09
N ASN A 32 -16.67 -17.83 -10.42
CA ASN A 32 -17.80 -17.61 -9.51
C ASN A 32 -18.77 -18.84 -9.39
N ASP A 33 -18.23 -20.04 -9.54
CA ASP A 33 -18.96 -21.29 -9.72
C ASP A 33 -18.96 -22.16 -8.46
N LYS A 34 -19.84 -23.17 -8.45
CA LYS A 34 -19.89 -24.24 -7.44
C LYS A 34 -18.53 -24.93 -7.19
N PHE A 35 -17.63 -24.90 -8.17
CA PHE A 35 -16.28 -25.44 -8.05
C PHE A 35 -15.40 -24.62 -7.10
N ALA A 36 -15.57 -23.29 -7.07
CA ALA A 36 -14.82 -22.42 -6.19
C ALA A 36 -15.19 -22.61 -4.72
N LEU A 37 -16.48 -22.71 -4.43
CA LEU A 37 -16.96 -22.99 -3.08
C LEU A 37 -16.42 -24.32 -2.55
N ARG A 38 -16.39 -25.37 -3.40
CA ARG A 38 -15.80 -26.65 -3.02
C ARG A 38 -14.30 -26.54 -2.82
N ALA A 39 -13.60 -25.87 -3.73
CA ALA A 39 -12.16 -25.70 -3.63
C ALA A 39 -11.74 -24.84 -2.42
N GLU A 40 -12.55 -23.85 -2.03
CA GLU A 40 -12.37 -23.07 -0.80
C GLU A 40 -12.55 -23.97 0.43
N ALA A 41 -13.59 -24.81 0.45
CA ALA A 41 -13.80 -25.78 1.53
C ALA A 41 -12.62 -26.77 1.63
N PHE A 42 -12.13 -27.28 0.49
CA PHE A 42 -10.93 -28.13 0.46
C PHE A 42 -9.70 -27.38 0.97
N ALA A 43 -9.46 -26.14 0.53
CA ALA A 43 -8.31 -25.35 0.98
C ALA A 43 -8.33 -25.11 2.50
N ARG A 44 -9.51 -24.79 3.06
CA ARG A 44 -9.68 -24.61 4.52
C ARG A 44 -9.47 -25.92 5.29
N PHE A 45 -9.92 -27.04 4.72
CA PHE A 45 -9.75 -28.36 5.33
C PHE A 45 -8.28 -28.80 5.36
N PHE A 46 -7.57 -28.69 4.23
CA PHE A 46 -6.14 -29.04 4.14
C PHE A 46 -5.22 -28.09 4.91
N GLY A 47 -5.65 -26.84 5.16
CA GLY A 47 -4.88 -25.86 5.94
C GLY A 47 -4.96 -26.03 7.47
N THR A 48 -5.79 -26.96 7.96
CA THR A 48 -6.00 -27.17 9.40
C THR A 48 -5.20 -28.39 9.89
N PRO A 49 -4.51 -28.34 11.05
CA PRO A 49 -3.76 -29.48 11.61
C PRO A 49 -4.64 -30.72 11.87
N THR A 50 -5.96 -30.55 11.95
CA THR A 50 -6.95 -31.61 12.08
C THR A 50 -6.91 -32.62 10.93
N PHE A 51 -6.55 -32.21 9.71
CA PHE A 51 -6.44 -33.13 8.57
C PHE A 51 -5.36 -34.19 8.79
N LEU A 52 -4.18 -33.77 9.26
CA LEU A 52 -3.06 -34.67 9.57
C LEU A 52 -3.44 -35.66 10.68
N GLY A 53 -4.14 -35.19 11.71
CA GLY A 53 -4.64 -36.04 12.79
C GLY A 53 -5.64 -37.10 12.31
N ALA A 54 -6.62 -36.69 11.51
CA ALA A 54 -7.61 -37.61 10.93
C ALA A 54 -6.97 -38.66 10.01
N GLN A 55 -6.05 -38.24 9.12
CA GLN A 55 -5.31 -39.13 8.23
C GLN A 55 -4.51 -40.19 9.03
N THR A 56 -3.81 -39.75 10.07
CA THR A 56 -3.01 -40.65 10.94
C THR A 56 -3.89 -41.66 11.66
N LEU A 57 -5.06 -41.23 12.16
CA LEU A 57 -6.02 -42.11 12.83
C LEU A 57 -6.57 -43.18 11.89
N ILE A 58 -6.90 -42.81 10.65
CA ILE A 58 -7.37 -43.76 9.62
C ILE A 58 -6.30 -44.82 9.34
N VAL A 59 -5.03 -44.41 9.18
CA VAL A 59 -3.91 -45.31 8.94
C VAL A 59 -3.69 -46.24 10.13
N LEU A 60 -3.72 -45.72 11.36
CA LEU A 60 -3.59 -46.52 12.57
C LEU A 60 -4.72 -47.54 12.72
N LEU A 61 -5.96 -47.13 12.44
CA LEU A 61 -7.12 -48.03 12.47
C LEU A 61 -6.99 -49.14 11.43
N TRP A 62 -6.53 -48.81 10.22
CA TRP A 62 -6.28 -49.79 9.17
C TRP A 62 -5.24 -50.83 9.57
N VAL A 63 -4.11 -50.38 10.11
CA VAL A 63 -3.05 -51.27 10.61
C VAL A 63 -3.58 -52.13 11.76
N ALA A 64 -4.30 -51.55 12.73
CA ALA A 64 -4.85 -52.28 13.86
C ALA A 64 -5.86 -53.37 13.43
N LEU A 65 -6.75 -53.09 12.48
CA LEU A 65 -7.72 -54.05 11.96
C LEU A 65 -7.05 -55.23 11.21
N ASN A 66 -5.98 -54.96 10.47
CA ASN A 66 -5.23 -56.01 9.76
C ASN A 66 -4.35 -56.84 10.72
N VAL A 67 -3.72 -56.21 11.72
CA VAL A 67 -2.89 -56.91 12.72
C VAL A 67 -3.72 -57.78 13.66
N THR A 68 -4.93 -57.36 14.01
CA THR A 68 -5.85 -58.13 14.88
C THR A 68 -6.46 -59.35 14.19
N GLY A 69 -6.15 -59.59 12.91
CA GLY A 69 -6.56 -60.80 12.19
C GLY A 69 -8.05 -60.85 11.83
N VAL A 70 -8.79 -59.74 12.01
CA VAL A 70 -10.20 -59.62 11.64
C VAL A 70 -10.37 -59.61 10.12
N THR A 71 -9.35 -59.17 9.39
CA THR A 71 -9.33 -59.16 7.93
C THR A 71 -7.91 -59.43 7.42
N THR A 72 -7.71 -60.53 6.66
CA THR A 72 -6.42 -60.92 6.06
C THR A 72 -6.23 -60.28 4.68
N PHE A 73 -6.64 -59.01 4.52
CA PHE A 73 -6.54 -58.32 3.22
C PHE A 73 -5.14 -57.73 3.00
N ASP A 74 -4.40 -57.34 4.05
CA ASP A 74 -3.05 -56.77 3.94
C ASP A 74 -2.12 -57.28 5.06
N VAL A 75 -1.64 -58.52 4.92
CA VAL A 75 -0.66 -59.15 5.85
C VAL A 75 0.69 -58.45 5.73
N TYR A 76 1.48 -58.44 6.81
CA TYR A 76 2.85 -57.90 6.83
C TYR A 76 3.63 -58.39 5.59
N PRO A 77 4.12 -57.49 4.70
CA PRO A 77 4.56 -56.11 4.93
C PRO A 77 3.63 -54.97 4.41
N PHE A 78 2.30 -55.11 4.48
CA PHE A 78 1.32 -54.06 4.10
C PHE A 78 1.50 -53.50 2.67
N ILE A 79 1.49 -54.39 1.67
CA ILE A 79 1.78 -54.03 0.28
C ILE A 79 0.74 -53.07 -0.30
N LEU A 80 -0.54 -53.22 0.08
CA LEU A 80 -1.61 -52.38 -0.45
C LEU A 80 -1.54 -50.97 0.11
N LEU A 81 -1.28 -50.85 1.42
CA LEU A 81 -1.06 -49.56 2.07
C LEU A 81 0.14 -48.83 1.46
N ASN A 82 1.25 -49.53 1.26
CA ASN A 82 2.43 -48.93 0.64
C ASN A 82 2.17 -48.48 -0.80
N LEU A 83 1.44 -49.30 -1.58
CA LEU A 83 1.06 -48.95 -2.95
C LEU A 83 0.14 -47.72 -3.00
N ALA A 84 -0.82 -47.63 -2.08
CA ALA A 84 -1.72 -46.49 -1.96
C ALA A 84 -0.95 -45.20 -1.62
N PHE A 85 -0.03 -45.24 -0.65
CA PHE A 85 0.81 -44.09 -0.30
C PHE A 85 1.75 -43.67 -1.44
N SER A 86 2.30 -44.64 -2.16
CA SER A 86 3.14 -44.39 -3.34
C SER A 86 2.35 -43.66 -4.42
N LEU A 87 1.13 -44.12 -4.71
CA LEU A 87 0.24 -43.46 -5.67
C LEU A 87 -0.21 -42.07 -5.20
N GLN A 88 -0.57 -41.94 -3.91
CA GLN A 88 -0.95 -40.67 -3.31
C GLN A 88 0.14 -39.62 -3.48
N SER A 89 1.40 -40.01 -3.22
CA SER A 89 2.56 -39.12 -3.37
C SER A 89 2.80 -38.74 -4.83
N ALA A 90 2.71 -39.74 -5.74
CA ALA A 90 2.92 -39.54 -7.17
C ALA A 90 1.88 -38.58 -7.80
N TYR A 91 0.63 -38.61 -7.35
CA TYR A 91 -0.42 -37.71 -7.83
C TYR A 91 -0.43 -36.35 -7.09
N ALA A 92 -0.02 -36.32 -5.82
CA ALA A 92 0.06 -35.08 -5.05
C ALA A 92 1.10 -34.12 -5.65
N ALA A 93 2.29 -34.61 -6.03
CA ALA A 93 3.36 -33.76 -6.57
C ALA A 93 2.94 -32.88 -7.78
N PRO A 94 2.36 -33.42 -8.87
CA PRO A 94 1.92 -32.60 -10.00
C PRO A 94 0.73 -31.69 -9.66
N LEU A 95 -0.19 -32.13 -8.78
CA LEU A 95 -1.28 -31.27 -8.33
C LEU A 95 -0.77 -30.07 -7.52
N ILE A 96 0.19 -30.30 -6.62
CA ILE A 96 0.85 -29.25 -5.85
C ILE A 96 1.57 -28.29 -6.80
N LEU A 97 2.28 -28.80 -7.81
CA LEU A 97 2.95 -27.96 -8.79
C LEU A 97 1.94 -27.11 -9.59
N LEU A 98 0.81 -27.67 -9.99
CA LEU A 98 -0.23 -26.91 -10.67
C LEU A 98 -0.86 -25.84 -9.76
N ALA A 99 -1.07 -26.15 -8.48
CA ALA A 99 -1.53 -25.17 -7.51
C ALA A 99 -0.50 -24.04 -7.31
N GLN A 100 0.79 -24.40 -7.22
CA GLN A 100 1.90 -23.45 -7.06
C GLN A 100 2.09 -22.56 -8.28
N THR A 101 2.02 -23.09 -9.51
CA THR A 101 2.14 -22.27 -10.73
C THR A 101 1.00 -21.25 -10.84
N ARG A 102 -0.23 -21.64 -10.47
CA ARG A 102 -1.36 -20.72 -10.40
C ARG A 102 -1.20 -19.69 -9.29
N GLN A 103 -0.67 -20.08 -8.13
CA GLN A 103 -0.41 -19.16 -7.04
C GLN A 103 0.67 -18.13 -7.44
N ALA A 104 1.79 -18.58 -8.00
CA ALA A 104 2.89 -17.73 -8.46
C ALA A 104 2.45 -16.72 -9.53
N ALA A 105 1.56 -17.10 -10.44
CA ALA A 105 1.01 -16.18 -11.43
C ALA A 105 0.20 -15.02 -10.79
N ARG A 106 -0.54 -15.31 -9.70
CA ARG A 106 -1.27 -14.29 -8.93
C ARG A 106 -0.33 -13.40 -8.14
N ASP A 107 0.61 -14.00 -7.43
CA ASP A 107 1.57 -13.28 -6.60
C ASP A 107 2.39 -12.31 -7.48
N LYS A 108 2.76 -12.74 -8.70
CA LYS A 108 3.39 -11.88 -9.70
C LYS A 108 2.50 -10.71 -10.11
N ALA A 109 1.24 -10.97 -10.44
CA ALA A 109 0.30 -9.92 -10.83
C ALA A 109 0.01 -8.90 -9.72
N GLN A 110 -0.05 -9.36 -8.47
CA GLN A 110 -0.17 -8.49 -7.30
C GLN A 110 1.10 -7.64 -7.11
N ALA A 111 2.28 -8.25 -7.23
CA ALA A 111 3.56 -7.54 -7.13
C ALA A 111 3.73 -6.48 -8.23
N ASP A 112 3.30 -6.76 -9.46
CA ASP A 112 3.34 -5.82 -10.58
C ASP A 112 2.42 -4.61 -10.33
N ALA A 113 1.20 -4.84 -9.81
CA ALA A 113 0.28 -3.77 -9.42
C ALA A 113 0.85 -2.89 -8.29
N ASP A 114 1.46 -3.52 -7.29
CA ASP A 114 2.11 -2.82 -6.17
C ASP A 114 3.33 -2.01 -6.62
N ALA A 115 4.09 -2.52 -7.59
CA ALA A 115 5.20 -1.78 -8.19
C ALA A 115 4.70 -0.51 -8.89
N GLN A 116 3.70 -0.63 -9.76
CA GLN A 116 3.10 0.52 -10.45
C GLN A 116 2.52 1.55 -9.47
N HIS A 117 1.87 1.08 -8.40
CA HIS A 117 1.33 1.97 -7.37
C HIS A 117 2.45 2.76 -6.67
N ARG A 118 3.56 2.09 -6.32
CA ARG A 118 4.71 2.73 -5.70
C ARG A 118 5.38 3.75 -6.62
N GLU A 119 5.52 3.44 -7.90
CA GLU A 119 6.06 4.37 -8.90
C GLU A 119 5.19 5.63 -9.02
N ALA A 120 3.87 5.47 -9.16
CA ALA A 120 2.94 6.60 -9.22
C ALA A 120 2.96 7.46 -7.95
N LEU A 121 3.10 6.85 -6.77
CA LEU A 121 3.26 7.58 -5.50
C LEU A 121 4.59 8.33 -5.45
N ALA A 122 5.68 7.74 -5.97
CA ALA A 122 6.99 8.38 -6.02
C ALA A 122 6.95 9.63 -6.90
N GLU A 123 6.34 9.55 -8.09
CA GLU A 123 6.14 10.70 -8.98
C GLU A 123 5.29 11.81 -8.33
N ALA A 124 4.15 11.46 -7.73
CA ALA A 124 3.33 12.44 -7.03
C ALA A 124 4.09 13.12 -5.86
N ASN A 125 4.96 12.38 -5.18
CA ASN A 125 5.79 12.93 -4.10
C ASN A 125 6.90 13.85 -4.62
N THR A 126 7.55 13.52 -5.75
CA THR A 126 8.56 14.41 -6.34
C THR A 126 7.92 15.70 -6.86
N GLU A 127 6.73 15.62 -7.45
CA GLU A 127 5.96 16.80 -7.86
C GLU A 127 5.60 17.70 -6.67
N ARG A 128 5.11 17.11 -5.57
CA ARG A 128 4.83 17.85 -4.33
C ARG A 128 6.06 18.51 -3.73
N GLN A 129 7.21 17.82 -3.75
CA GLN A 129 8.48 18.40 -3.30
C GLN A 129 8.92 19.56 -4.20
N ALA A 130 8.77 19.43 -5.52
CA ALA A 130 9.09 20.52 -6.44
C ALA A 130 8.16 21.73 -6.25
N GLN A 131 6.87 21.50 -6.01
CA GLN A 131 5.92 22.57 -5.66
C GLN A 131 6.30 23.23 -4.33
N ALA A 132 6.60 22.45 -3.29
CA ALA A 132 7.03 22.96 -2.00
C ALA A 132 8.33 23.77 -2.08
N ALA A 133 9.28 23.37 -2.94
CA ALA A 133 10.50 24.13 -3.20
C ALA A 133 10.19 25.49 -3.85
N LYS A 134 9.29 25.51 -4.84
CA LYS A 134 8.85 26.77 -5.48
C LYS A 134 8.15 27.71 -4.50
N THR A 135 7.24 27.19 -3.67
CA THR A 135 6.56 28.00 -2.65
C THR A 135 7.55 28.54 -1.62
N THR A 136 8.55 27.74 -1.24
CA THR A 136 9.60 28.17 -0.31
C THR A 136 10.45 29.29 -0.91
N ALA A 137 10.80 29.21 -2.19
CA ALA A 137 11.52 30.28 -2.88
C ALA A 137 10.72 31.59 -2.93
N GLN A 138 9.42 31.53 -3.23
CA GLN A 138 8.54 32.70 -3.20
C GLN A 138 8.43 33.33 -1.80
N LEU A 139 8.36 32.51 -0.75
CA LEU A 139 8.36 33.01 0.63
C LEU A 139 9.65 33.76 0.99
N LEU A 140 10.80 33.25 0.55
CA LEU A 140 12.08 33.94 0.75
C LEU A 140 12.12 35.29 0.03
N GLU A 141 11.60 35.38 -1.19
CA GLU A 141 11.51 36.63 -1.94
C GLU A 141 10.61 37.66 -1.23
N LEU A 142 9.46 37.24 -0.73
CA LEU A 142 8.57 38.13 0.05
C LEU A 142 9.21 38.62 1.36
N LEU A 143 10.01 37.78 2.01
CA LEU A 143 10.77 38.16 3.21
C LEU A 143 11.86 39.18 2.87
N GLU A 144 12.53 39.02 1.72
CA GLU A 144 13.50 40.00 1.23
C GLU A 144 12.84 41.35 0.96
N GLN A 145 11.70 41.36 0.26
CA GLN A 145 10.92 42.57 0.01
C GLN A 145 10.49 43.26 1.31
N ASN A 146 9.98 42.51 2.29
CA ASN A 146 9.65 43.08 3.61
C ASN A 146 10.88 43.71 4.30
N THR A 147 12.03 43.05 4.19
CA THR A 147 13.28 43.57 4.73
C THR A 147 13.68 44.88 4.04
N GLN A 148 13.52 44.96 2.72
CA GLN A 148 13.77 46.19 1.95
C GLN A 148 12.81 47.31 2.33
N LEU A 149 11.51 47.05 2.42
CA LEU A 149 10.50 48.02 2.87
C LEU A 149 10.84 48.56 4.26
N THR A 150 11.29 47.69 5.17
CA THR A 150 11.71 48.07 6.52
C THR A 150 12.94 49.00 6.47
N LYS A 151 13.94 48.69 5.63
CA LYS A 151 15.12 49.54 5.43
C LYS A 151 14.75 50.90 4.82
N MET A 152 13.85 50.93 3.83
CA MET A 152 13.37 52.19 3.22
C MET A 152 12.63 53.04 4.24
N THR A 153 11.76 52.43 5.04
CA THR A 153 11.04 53.11 6.13
C THR A 153 12.02 53.72 7.11
N LYS A 154 13.03 52.98 7.54
CA LYS A 154 14.09 53.50 8.42
C LYS A 154 14.82 54.70 7.82
N SER A 155 15.22 54.63 6.55
CA SER A 155 15.92 55.72 5.87
C SER A 155 15.05 56.99 5.73
N LEU A 156 13.74 56.83 5.45
CA LEU A 156 12.80 57.95 5.41
C LEU A 156 12.67 58.60 6.79
N THR A 157 12.57 57.81 7.86
CA THR A 157 12.52 58.32 9.24
C THR A 157 13.79 59.11 9.58
N GLU A 158 14.97 58.59 9.25
CA GLU A 158 16.26 59.27 9.48
C GLU A 158 16.34 60.60 8.71
N ARG A 159 15.85 60.66 7.46
CA ARG A 159 15.79 61.90 6.68
C ARG A 159 14.82 62.92 7.26
N ILE A 160 13.64 62.47 7.72
CA ILE A 160 12.67 63.36 8.38
C ILE A 160 13.26 63.92 9.67
N GLU A 161 13.96 63.10 10.47
CA GLU A 161 14.62 63.57 11.69
C GLU A 161 15.72 64.60 11.37
N GLY A 162 16.52 64.35 10.33
CA GLY A 162 17.52 65.30 9.84
C GLY A 162 16.90 66.64 9.41
N LEU A 163 15.89 66.60 8.54
CA LEU A 163 15.16 67.80 8.09
C LEU A 163 14.49 68.54 9.25
N THR A 164 13.95 67.81 10.22
CA THR A 164 13.30 68.41 11.40
C THR A 164 14.32 69.09 12.30
N ARG A 165 15.50 68.51 12.49
CA ARG A 165 16.61 69.15 13.23
C ARG A 165 17.10 70.40 12.51
N GLU A 166 17.32 70.32 11.20
CA GLU A 166 17.79 71.44 10.40
C GLU A 166 16.78 72.60 10.43
N LEU A 167 15.48 72.30 10.28
CA LEU A 167 14.40 73.28 10.46
C LEU A 167 14.40 73.88 11.87
N HIS A 168 14.55 73.06 12.92
CA HIS A 168 14.57 73.52 14.31
C HIS A 168 15.77 74.44 14.60
N GLU A 169 16.95 74.09 14.08
CA GLU A 169 18.16 74.90 14.21
C GLU A 169 18.00 76.24 13.49
N HIS A 170 17.43 76.25 12.28
CA HIS A 170 17.21 77.46 11.50
C HIS A 170 16.21 78.41 12.18
N ILE A 171 15.11 77.87 12.74
CA ILE A 171 14.12 78.64 13.52
C ILE A 171 14.74 79.22 14.81
N CYS A 172 15.62 78.47 15.48
CA CYS A 172 16.32 78.95 16.67
C CYS A 172 17.34 80.06 16.33
N GLN A 173 18.06 79.96 15.21
CA GLN A 173 18.98 81.01 14.74
C GLN A 173 18.26 82.28 14.28
N THR A 174 17.12 82.18 13.60
CA THR A 174 16.34 83.38 13.18
C THR A 174 15.66 84.12 14.34
N ARG A 175 15.64 83.53 15.54
CA ARG A 175 15.00 84.12 16.74
C ARG A 175 15.99 84.70 17.76
N GLN A 176 17.29 84.63 17.51
CA GLN A 176 18.30 85.27 18.37
C GLN A 176 18.40 86.78 18.04
N PRO A 177 18.13 87.68 19.01
CA PRO A 177 18.09 89.13 18.82
C PRO A 177 19.48 89.78 18.63
#